data_AF-A0A261B4K0-F1
#
_entry.id   AF-A0A261B4K0-F1
#
_cell.length_a   1.000
_cell.length_b   1.000
_cell.length_c   1.000
_cell.angle_alpha   90.00
_cell.angle_beta   90.00
_cell.angle_gamma   90.00
#
_symmetry.space_group_name_H-M   'P 1'
#
loop_
_entity.id
_entity.type
_entity.pdbx_description
1 polymer ?
#
loop_
_entity_poly.entity_id
_entity_poly.type
_entity_poly.pdbx_seq_one_letter_code
_entity_poly.pdbx_strand_id
1 'polypeptide(L)'
;MSESVPGPFFTTATPTDHVHQEETSNAGYFEVIWLLNLWFRICCVDEVAAAHADCTALVHFGEACHSAPTDKIDVKFVLGNMPTFIDEFGAQLKTVVDQLSSENIIVLMDSCFAHEQNQIVDIIKDIVPPTRHVTCANLPSEHFLKEHRENVYLGREIPTALRENLPADLIFCGFPNSPLLPIWLLSYPSCVTVTHYNPIEKTIQHE
;
A
#
# COMPACT_ATOMS: atom_id res chain seq x y z
N MET A 1 18.45 16.33 -50.31
CA MET A 1 18.80 17.03 -49.07
C MET A 1 17.60 16.86 -48.15
N SER A 2 17.67 15.89 -47.24
CA SER A 2 16.59 15.53 -46.31
C SER A 2 17.02 15.98 -44.92
N GLU A 3 16.35 17.00 -44.38
CA GLU A 3 16.56 17.46 -43.01
C GLU A 3 15.90 16.47 -42.04
N SER A 4 16.69 15.91 -41.13
CA SER A 4 16.24 15.06 -40.03
C SER A 4 15.77 15.93 -38.88
N VAL A 5 14.51 15.75 -38.46
CA VAL A 5 13.95 16.34 -37.24
C VAL A 5 14.59 15.68 -36.01
N PRO A 6 15.12 16.42 -35.01
CA PRO A 6 15.63 15.81 -33.79
C PRO A 6 14.47 15.38 -32.88
N GLY A 7 14.49 14.13 -32.44
CA GLY A 7 13.56 13.61 -31.42
C GLY A 7 13.83 14.20 -30.03
N PRO A 8 12.90 14.02 -29.07
CA PRO A 8 13.03 14.59 -27.74
C PRO A 8 14.19 13.92 -27.00
N PHE A 9 15.17 14.74 -26.63
CA PHE A 9 16.31 14.38 -25.81
C PHE A 9 15.85 14.39 -24.35
N PHE A 10 15.71 13.22 -23.72
CA PHE A 10 15.45 13.13 -22.28
C PHE A 10 16.75 13.38 -21.52
N THR A 11 16.84 14.53 -20.85
CA THR A 11 17.92 14.81 -19.89
C THR A 11 17.54 14.22 -18.54
N THR A 12 18.44 13.41 -17.96
CA THR A 12 18.43 13.14 -16.52
C THR A 12 18.75 14.44 -15.81
N ALA A 13 17.97 14.82 -14.79
CA ALA A 13 18.22 16.04 -14.03
C ALA A 13 19.64 16.00 -13.44
N THR A 14 20.42 17.03 -13.76
CA THR A 14 21.67 17.35 -13.06
C THR A 14 21.33 18.31 -11.92
N PRO A 15 22.16 18.40 -10.85
CA PRO A 15 21.79 19.02 -9.56
C PRO A 15 21.62 20.56 -9.56
N THR A 16 21.23 21.18 -10.67
CA THR A 16 21.22 22.64 -10.84
C THR A 16 19.82 23.27 -10.92
N ASP A 17 18.75 22.49 -10.76
CA ASP A 17 17.39 23.02 -10.87
C ASP A 17 16.92 23.70 -9.57
N HIS A 18 17.30 24.98 -9.48
CA HIS A 18 16.68 26.12 -8.79
C HIS A 18 15.94 25.91 -7.45
N VAL A 19 16.64 26.32 -6.40
CA VAL A 19 16.16 26.59 -5.04
C VAL A 19 15.09 27.70 -5.04
N HIS A 20 13.90 27.41 -4.50
CA HIS A 20 12.98 28.44 -4.01
C HIS A 20 13.22 28.63 -2.51
N GLN A 21 13.85 29.74 -2.13
CA GLN A 21 14.00 30.16 -0.73
C GLN A 21 12.71 30.86 -0.28
N GLU A 22 11.97 30.24 0.63
CA GLU A 22 10.89 30.90 1.36
C GLU A 22 11.35 31.10 2.81
N GLU A 23 11.71 32.34 3.16
CA GLU A 23 12.12 32.68 4.53
C GLU A 23 10.89 32.78 5.43
N THR A 24 10.73 31.82 6.34
CA THR A 24 9.85 31.97 7.51
C THR A 24 10.70 31.89 8.79
N SER A 25 10.69 32.99 9.53
CA SER A 25 11.46 33.18 10.77
C SER A 25 11.08 32.12 11.82
N ASN A 26 12.10 31.41 12.33
CA ASN A 26 12.09 30.28 13.28
C ASN A 26 11.95 28.86 12.73
N ALA A 27 11.96 28.64 11.42
CA ALA A 27 12.09 27.31 10.85
C ALA A 27 13.57 26.97 10.59
N GLY A 28 14.03 25.77 10.95
CA GLY A 28 15.28 25.24 10.39
C GLY A 28 15.19 25.25 8.86
N TYR A 29 16.27 25.64 8.18
CA TYR A 29 16.32 25.61 6.73
C TYR A 29 16.37 24.15 6.27
N PHE A 30 15.37 23.72 5.49
CA PHE A 30 15.37 22.41 4.82
C PHE A 30 15.56 22.63 3.32
N GLU A 31 16.56 21.96 2.75
CA GLU A 31 16.71 21.86 1.29
C GLU A 31 15.90 20.67 0.79
N VAL A 32 15.04 20.89 -0.22
CA VAL A 32 14.11 19.88 -0.73
C VAL A 32 14.51 19.52 -2.15
N ILE A 33 14.77 18.22 -2.37
CA ILE A 33 15.12 17.67 -3.68
C ILE A 33 14.01 16.70 -4.11
N TRP A 34 13.47 16.90 -5.30
CA TRP A 34 12.39 16.07 -5.86
C TRP A 34 12.96 14.93 -6.69
N LEU A 35 12.73 13.68 -6.26
CA LEU A 35 13.11 12.48 -7.02
C LEU A 35 11.95 12.03 -7.91
N LEU A 36 12.02 12.39 -9.20
CA LEU A 36 11.03 12.03 -10.21
C LEU A 36 11.36 10.70 -10.88
N ASN A 37 11.23 9.59 -10.14
CA ASN A 37 11.14 8.28 -10.79
C ASN A 37 9.78 8.16 -11.49
N LEU A 38 9.64 7.27 -12.49
CA LEU A 38 8.33 6.85 -12.98
C LEU A 38 7.88 5.71 -12.05
N TRP A 39 7.04 6.03 -11.06
CA TRP A 39 6.70 5.13 -9.96
C TRP A 39 5.69 4.08 -10.40
N PHE A 40 6.09 2.82 -10.45
CA PHE A 40 5.15 1.72 -10.28
C PHE A 40 4.64 1.79 -8.83
N ARG A 41 3.31 1.71 -8.62
CA ARG A 41 2.61 1.93 -7.33
C ARG A 41 3.13 1.09 -6.15
N ILE A 42 4.13 0.20 -6.27
CA ILE A 42 4.72 -0.56 -5.15
C ILE A 42 6.24 -0.60 -5.37
N CYS A 43 6.88 0.56 -5.40
CA CYS A 43 8.33 0.64 -5.55
C CYS A 43 9.03 0.79 -4.20
N CYS A 44 10.33 0.54 -4.22
CA CYS A 44 11.19 0.75 -3.07
C CYS A 44 11.71 2.19 -3.06
N VAL A 45 12.08 2.65 -1.88
CA VAL A 45 12.62 4.00 -1.68
C VAL A 45 13.93 4.14 -2.45
N ASP A 46 14.11 5.27 -3.15
CA ASP A 46 15.34 5.53 -3.91
C ASP A 46 16.46 6.06 -3.01
N GLU A 47 17.05 5.15 -2.23
CA GLU A 47 18.15 5.47 -1.33
C GLU A 47 19.43 5.91 -2.07
N VAL A 48 19.62 5.43 -3.31
CA VAL A 48 20.83 5.69 -4.08
C VAL A 48 20.83 7.12 -4.60
N ALA A 49 19.69 7.57 -5.15
CA ALA A 49 19.56 8.96 -5.58
C ALA A 49 19.62 9.93 -4.39
N ALA A 50 19.00 9.57 -3.26
CA ALA A 50 19.08 10.36 -2.03
C ALA A 50 20.53 10.48 -1.53
N ALA A 51 21.30 9.39 -1.55
CA ALA A 51 22.71 9.41 -1.15
C ALA A 51 23.59 10.24 -2.11
N HIS A 52 23.35 10.19 -3.42
CA HIS A 52 24.08 11.03 -4.39
C HIS A 52 23.76 12.52 -4.26
N ALA A 53 22.61 12.86 -3.69
CA ALA A 53 22.17 14.22 -3.45
C ALA A 53 22.48 14.71 -2.02
N ASP A 54 23.27 13.95 -1.24
CA ASP A 54 23.61 14.23 0.15
C ASP A 54 22.37 14.48 1.05
N CYS A 55 21.24 13.84 0.73
CA CYS A 55 20.01 13.93 1.53
C CYS A 55 20.21 13.23 2.89
N THR A 56 19.74 13.88 3.96
CA THR A 56 19.77 13.30 5.33
C THR A 56 18.49 12.55 5.68
N ALA A 57 17.41 12.76 4.93
CA ALA A 57 16.13 12.10 5.09
C ALA A 57 15.38 12.04 3.75
N LEU A 58 14.35 11.19 3.67
CA LEU A 58 13.49 11.04 2.50
C LEU A 58 12.02 11.03 2.92
N VAL A 59 11.17 11.69 2.13
CA VAL A 59 9.71 11.60 2.26
C VAL A 59 9.16 10.87 1.04
N HIS A 60 8.57 9.69 1.26
CA HIS A 60 8.03 8.82 0.21
C HIS A 60 6.51 8.95 0.19
N PHE A 61 5.96 9.48 -0.89
CA PHE A 61 4.52 9.62 -1.05
C PHE A 61 3.89 8.39 -1.68
N GLY A 62 2.77 7.97 -1.13
CA GLY A 62 2.01 6.84 -1.61
C GLY A 62 2.54 5.50 -1.10
N GLU A 63 2.13 4.46 -1.82
CA GLU A 63 2.45 3.07 -1.53
C GLU A 63 3.96 2.79 -1.66
N ALA A 64 4.47 1.90 -0.81
CA ALA A 64 5.86 1.45 -0.86
C ALA A 64 5.94 -0.07 -0.69
N CYS A 65 6.98 -0.66 -1.29
CA CYS A 65 7.25 -2.09 -1.18
C CYS A 65 7.57 -2.51 0.28
N HIS A 66 8.11 -1.60 1.09
CA HIS A 66 8.64 -1.84 2.44
C HIS A 66 9.55 -3.10 2.56
N SER A 67 10.14 -3.56 1.46
CA SER A 67 10.84 -4.86 1.39
C SER A 67 12.22 -4.83 2.05
N ALA A 68 12.83 -3.65 2.16
CA ALA A 68 14.06 -3.43 2.89
C ALA A 68 14.01 -2.06 3.58
N PRO A 69 14.02 -2.01 4.92
CA PRO A 69 14.23 -0.76 5.62
C PRO A 69 15.68 -0.33 5.40
N THR A 70 15.87 0.94 5.04
CA THR A 70 17.20 1.52 4.98
C THR A 70 17.53 2.10 6.34
N ASP A 71 18.56 1.55 6.99
CA ASP A 71 19.12 2.12 8.21
C ASP A 71 20.11 3.26 7.88
N LYS A 72 20.31 3.55 6.59
CA LYS A 72 21.28 4.54 6.09
C LYS A 72 20.71 5.96 6.04
N ILE A 73 19.39 6.08 5.85
CA ILE A 73 18.71 7.36 5.72
C ILE A 73 17.33 7.27 6.35
N ASP A 74 16.91 8.31 7.08
CA ASP A 74 15.58 8.32 7.68
C ASP A 74 14.52 8.51 6.61
N VAL A 75 13.58 7.56 6.54
CA VAL A 75 12.46 7.62 5.59
C VAL A 75 11.15 7.85 6.32
N LYS A 76 10.39 8.84 5.86
CA LYS A 76 9.01 9.10 6.24
C LYS A 76 8.07 8.70 5.10
N PHE A 77 7.08 7.85 5.38
CA PHE A 77 6.04 7.51 4.42
C PHE A 77 4.81 8.39 4.64
N VAL A 78 4.26 8.90 3.55
CA VAL A 78 3.04 9.70 3.53
C VAL A 78 2.01 8.95 2.70
N LEU A 79 1.15 8.21 3.40
CA LEU A 79 0.07 7.44 2.80
C LEU A 79 -1.14 8.34 2.50
N GLY A 80 -1.91 7.99 1.49
CA GLY A 80 -3.18 8.64 1.23
C GLY A 80 -4.17 8.43 2.38
N ASN A 81 -5.15 9.33 2.51
CA ASN A 81 -6.25 9.19 3.45
C ASN A 81 -7.56 9.36 2.69
N MET A 82 -8.02 8.28 2.05
CA MET A 82 -9.24 8.30 1.25
C MET A 82 -10.50 8.31 2.12
N PRO A 83 -11.65 8.76 1.62
CA PRO A 83 -12.89 8.77 2.40
C PRO A 83 -13.31 7.38 2.90
N THR A 84 -13.95 7.38 4.07
CA THR A 84 -14.55 6.18 4.67
C THR A 84 -15.66 5.58 3.80
N PHE A 85 -15.81 4.27 3.85
CA PHE A 85 -16.78 3.48 3.05
C PHE A 85 -17.42 2.32 3.85
N ILE A 86 -17.29 2.39 5.18
CA ILE A 86 -17.60 1.35 6.15
C ILE A 86 -19.06 0.86 6.04
N ASP A 87 -20.01 1.78 5.98
CA ASP A 87 -21.44 1.47 5.92
C ASP A 87 -21.83 0.76 4.62
N GLU A 88 -21.36 1.27 3.48
CA GLU A 88 -21.67 0.68 2.17
C GLU A 88 -20.97 -0.66 1.96
N PHE A 89 -19.75 -0.81 2.48
CA PHE A 89 -19.07 -2.11 2.50
C PHE A 89 -19.89 -3.16 3.27
N GLY A 90 -20.35 -2.85 4.47
CA GLY A 90 -21.16 -3.77 5.28
C GLY A 90 -22.46 -4.17 4.57
N ALA A 91 -23.11 -3.24 3.87
CA ALA A 91 -24.31 -3.53 3.08
C ALA A 91 -24.02 -4.47 1.90
N GLN A 92 -22.95 -4.22 1.15
CA GLN A 92 -22.54 -5.04 0.00
C GLN A 92 -22.05 -6.43 0.43
N LEU A 93 -21.27 -6.52 1.51
CA LEU A 93 -20.75 -7.80 2.02
C LEU A 93 -21.86 -8.80 2.37
N LYS A 94 -22.97 -8.32 2.95
CA LYS A 94 -24.14 -9.17 3.27
C LYS A 94 -24.73 -9.87 2.05
N THR A 95 -24.54 -9.33 0.84
CA THR A 95 -25.05 -9.93 -0.40
C THR A 95 -24.20 -11.10 -0.90
N VAL A 96 -22.94 -11.20 -0.44
CA VAL A 96 -21.97 -12.22 -0.89
C VAL A 96 -21.44 -13.09 0.24
N VAL A 97 -21.84 -12.84 1.50
CA VAL A 97 -21.33 -13.56 2.68
C VAL A 97 -21.52 -15.08 2.62
N ASP A 98 -22.61 -15.54 2.01
CA ASP A 98 -22.94 -16.95 1.85
C ASP A 98 -22.09 -17.64 0.77
N GLN A 99 -21.37 -16.87 -0.06
CA GLN A 99 -20.49 -17.38 -1.11
C GLN A 99 -19.08 -17.68 -0.58
N LEU A 100 -18.69 -17.03 0.51
CA LEU A 100 -17.45 -17.33 1.25
C LEU A 100 -17.49 -18.79 1.74
N SER A 101 -16.42 -19.53 1.50
CA SER A 101 -16.36 -20.99 1.66
C SER A 101 -15.37 -21.45 2.73
N SER A 102 -14.43 -20.60 3.12
CA SER A 102 -13.32 -20.93 4.02
C SER A 102 -13.64 -20.58 5.47
N GLU A 103 -13.00 -21.28 6.41
CA GLU A 103 -13.01 -20.91 7.82
C GLU A 103 -12.20 -19.64 8.09
N ASN A 104 -11.11 -19.43 7.34
CA ASN A 104 -10.25 -18.26 7.46
C ASN A 104 -10.70 -17.19 6.46
N ILE A 105 -10.87 -15.96 6.94
CA ILE A 105 -11.15 -14.78 6.11
C ILE A 105 -9.99 -13.81 6.31
N ILE A 106 -9.34 -13.44 5.21
CA ILE A 106 -8.26 -12.47 5.18
C ILE A 106 -8.76 -11.17 4.59
N VAL A 107 -8.56 -10.07 5.29
CA VAL A 107 -8.78 -8.72 4.78
C VAL A 107 -7.48 -8.16 4.25
N LEU A 108 -7.50 -7.62 3.03
CA LEU A 108 -6.40 -6.90 2.41
C LEU A 108 -6.94 -5.57 1.88
N MET A 109 -6.18 -4.48 1.99
CA MET A 109 -6.59 -3.19 1.45
C MET A 109 -5.42 -2.37 0.93
N ASP A 110 -5.71 -1.47 -0.01
CA ASP A 110 -4.78 -0.42 -0.41
C ASP A 110 -4.42 0.46 0.81
N SER A 111 -3.18 0.91 0.91
CA SER A 111 -2.65 1.64 2.07
C SER A 111 -3.39 2.95 2.33
N CYS A 112 -3.98 3.54 1.29
CA CYS A 112 -4.79 4.75 1.45
C CYS A 112 -6.10 4.56 2.23
N PHE A 113 -6.47 3.31 2.50
CA PHE A 113 -7.61 2.91 3.32
C PHE A 113 -7.17 2.24 4.64
N ALA A 114 -5.87 2.19 4.96
CA ALA A 114 -5.37 1.49 6.15
C ALA A 114 -5.95 2.01 7.47
N HIS A 115 -6.40 3.27 7.52
CA HIS A 115 -7.08 3.83 8.69
C HIS A 115 -8.40 3.11 9.03
N GLU A 116 -9.00 2.42 8.07
CA GLU A 116 -10.24 1.65 8.23
C GLU A 116 -10.02 0.18 8.63
N GLN A 117 -8.77 -0.27 8.71
CA GLN A 117 -8.46 -1.71 8.79
C GLN A 117 -9.13 -2.43 9.98
N ASN A 118 -9.22 -1.76 11.12
CA ASN A 118 -9.84 -2.32 12.32
C ASN A 118 -11.38 -2.35 12.18
N GLN A 119 -11.97 -1.26 11.67
CA GLN A 119 -13.43 -1.15 11.53
C GLN A 119 -13.97 -2.16 10.52
N ILE A 120 -13.26 -2.39 9.41
CA ILE A 120 -13.62 -3.41 8.42
C ILE A 120 -13.61 -4.81 9.04
N VAL A 121 -12.58 -5.15 9.82
CA VAL A 121 -12.50 -6.45 10.50
C VAL A 121 -13.68 -6.64 11.46
N ASP A 122 -14.02 -5.61 12.23
CA ASP A 122 -15.13 -5.67 13.18
C ASP A 122 -16.48 -5.87 12.46
N ILE A 123 -16.71 -5.14 11.36
CA ILE A 123 -17.91 -5.33 10.52
C ILE A 123 -18.00 -6.73 9.95
N ILE A 124 -16.90 -7.29 9.45
CA ILE A 124 -16.90 -8.64 8.91
C ILE A 124 -17.25 -9.63 10.01
N LYS A 125 -16.65 -9.50 11.21
CA LYS A 125 -16.95 -10.37 12.36
C LYS A 125 -18.42 -10.30 12.79
N ASP A 126 -19.06 -9.14 12.68
CA ASP A 126 -20.48 -8.97 13.00
C ASP A 126 -21.40 -9.62 11.95
N ILE A 127 -20.94 -9.76 10.71
CA ILE A 127 -21.73 -10.29 9.59
C ILE A 127 -21.53 -11.80 9.43
N VAL A 128 -20.32 -12.30 9.64
CA VAL A 128 -19.97 -13.72 9.43
C VAL A 128 -20.28 -14.56 10.68
N PRO A 129 -20.50 -15.88 10.54
CA PRO A 129 -20.67 -16.75 11.70
C PRO A 129 -19.45 -16.72 12.63
N PRO A 130 -19.64 -16.81 13.97
CA PRO A 130 -18.54 -16.79 14.94
C PRO A 130 -17.50 -17.91 14.79
N THR A 131 -17.82 -18.94 14.01
CA THR A 131 -16.91 -20.04 13.67
C THR A 131 -15.83 -19.64 12.67
N ARG A 132 -15.97 -18.49 11.98
CA ARG A 132 -14.99 -18.01 11.01
C ARG A 132 -13.93 -17.12 11.66
N HIS A 133 -12.68 -17.33 11.26
CA HIS A 133 -11.52 -16.61 11.74
C HIS A 133 -11.20 -15.44 10.81
N VAL A 134 -11.59 -14.22 11.22
CA VAL A 134 -11.33 -13.00 10.46
C VAL A 134 -10.02 -12.36 10.93
N THR A 135 -9.09 -12.17 10.00
CA THR A 135 -7.81 -11.47 10.23
C THR A 135 -7.52 -10.49 9.11
N CYS A 136 -6.72 -9.46 9.38
CA CYS A 136 -6.34 -8.47 8.39
C CYS A 136 -4.83 -8.51 8.17
N ALA A 137 -4.42 -8.39 6.91
CA ALA A 137 -3.05 -8.07 6.54
C ALA A 137 -2.79 -6.58 6.85
N ASN A 138 -2.64 -6.29 8.14
CA ASN A 138 -2.54 -4.94 8.68
C ASN A 138 -1.33 -4.21 8.12
N LEU A 139 -1.47 -2.91 7.89
CA LEU A 139 -0.35 -2.00 7.64
C LEU A 139 0.00 -1.29 8.96
N PRO A 140 0.97 -1.79 9.74
CA PRO A 140 1.30 -1.20 11.02
C PRO A 140 2.10 0.10 10.85
N SER A 141 2.39 0.77 11.95
CA SER A 141 3.19 1.99 11.93
C SER A 141 4.61 1.73 11.44
N GLU A 142 5.25 2.75 10.86
CA GLU A 142 6.64 2.69 10.42
C GLU A 142 7.60 2.24 11.53
N HIS A 143 7.36 2.71 12.75
CA HIS A 143 8.16 2.34 13.93
C HIS A 143 8.04 0.84 14.22
N PHE A 144 6.81 0.32 14.18
CA PHE A 144 6.57 -1.11 14.35
C PHE A 144 7.24 -1.93 13.25
N LEU A 145 7.15 -1.51 11.99
CA LEU A 145 7.82 -2.18 10.86
C LEU A 145 9.34 -2.19 10.99
N LYS A 146 9.95 -1.12 11.53
CA LYS A 146 11.40 -1.08 11.76
C LYS A 146 11.85 -2.14 12.77
N GLU A 147 11.06 -2.38 13.81
CA GLU A 147 11.35 -3.31 14.92
C GLU A 147 10.90 -4.76 14.65
N HIS A 148 9.78 -4.95 13.96
CA HIS A 148 9.12 -6.25 13.76
C HIS A 148 9.03 -6.55 12.26
N ARG A 149 10.15 -7.03 11.70
CA ARG A 149 10.29 -7.32 10.26
C ARG A 149 9.94 -8.76 9.90
N GLU A 150 9.87 -9.64 10.89
CA GLU A 150 9.45 -11.01 10.66
C GLU A 150 7.99 -11.04 10.26
N ASN A 151 7.64 -11.92 9.31
CA ASN A 151 6.25 -12.10 8.90
C ASN A 151 5.61 -10.84 8.31
N VAL A 152 6.39 -10.00 7.62
CA VAL A 152 5.88 -8.83 6.88
C VAL A 152 6.06 -9.05 5.37
N TYR A 153 5.05 -8.68 4.59
CA TYR A 153 5.12 -8.65 3.13
C TYR A 153 4.42 -7.39 2.60
N LEU A 154 5.09 -6.64 1.72
CA LEU A 154 4.56 -5.36 1.19
C LEU A 154 4.12 -4.38 2.29
N GLY A 155 4.91 -4.31 3.36
CA GLY A 155 4.64 -3.49 4.54
C GLY A 155 3.50 -3.99 5.41
N ARG A 156 2.91 -5.15 5.10
CA ARG A 156 1.78 -5.69 5.85
C ARG A 156 2.16 -6.91 6.66
N GLU A 157 1.59 -7.03 7.85
CA GLU A 157 1.68 -8.25 8.63
C GLU A 157 1.01 -9.39 7.88
N ILE A 158 1.68 -10.54 7.77
CA ILE A 158 1.16 -11.72 7.10
C ILE A 158 0.29 -12.49 8.11
N PRO A 159 -1.02 -12.65 7.86
CA PRO A 159 -1.89 -13.43 8.73
C PRO A 159 -1.40 -14.87 8.92
N THR A 160 -1.56 -15.41 10.13
CA THR A 160 -1.11 -16.77 10.48
C THR A 160 -1.63 -17.83 9.52
N ALA A 161 -2.90 -17.75 9.11
CA ALA A 161 -3.48 -18.70 8.16
C ALA A 161 -2.70 -18.75 6.83
N LEU A 162 -2.21 -17.62 6.32
CA LEU A 162 -1.41 -17.57 5.10
C LEU A 162 0.01 -18.10 5.33
N ARG A 163 0.60 -17.84 6.50
CA ARG A 163 1.92 -18.39 6.87
C ARG A 163 1.93 -19.90 6.98
N GLU A 164 0.82 -20.46 7.45
CA GLU A 164 0.59 -21.89 7.59
C GLU A 164 -0.02 -22.52 6.32
N ASN A 165 -0.20 -21.73 5.25
CA ASN A 165 -0.75 -22.15 3.96
C ASN A 165 -2.15 -22.78 4.08
N LEU A 166 -2.96 -22.29 5.01
CA LEU A 166 -4.35 -22.69 5.21
C LEU A 166 -5.25 -22.05 4.16
N PRO A 167 -6.29 -22.75 3.67
CA PRO A 167 -7.30 -22.16 2.79
C PRO A 167 -7.96 -20.95 3.44
N ALA A 168 -8.07 -19.88 2.67
CA ALA A 168 -8.72 -18.65 3.13
C ALA A 168 -9.49 -17.94 2.01
N ASP A 169 -10.58 -17.28 2.38
CA ASP A 169 -11.25 -16.34 1.49
C ASP A 169 -10.61 -14.96 1.66
N LEU A 170 -10.19 -14.36 0.55
CA LEU A 170 -9.58 -13.02 0.55
C LEU A 170 -10.65 -11.98 0.27
N ILE A 171 -10.85 -11.03 1.18
CA ILE A 171 -11.63 -9.82 0.96
C ILE A 171 -10.66 -8.68 0.69
N PHE A 172 -10.62 -8.20 -0.55
CA PHE A 172 -9.79 -7.07 -0.96
C PHE A 172 -10.61 -5.78 -1.03
N CYS A 173 -10.22 -4.74 -0.29
CA CYS A 173 -10.81 -3.41 -0.34
C CYS A 173 -9.83 -2.43 -0.99
N GLY A 174 -10.06 -2.07 -2.25
CA GLY A 174 -9.12 -1.21 -2.97
C GLY A 174 -9.53 -0.90 -4.39
N PHE A 175 -8.64 -0.23 -5.11
CA PHE A 175 -8.90 0.14 -6.50
C PHE A 175 -8.86 -1.10 -7.42
N PRO A 176 -9.69 -1.15 -8.49
CA PRO A 176 -9.70 -2.26 -9.46
C PRO A 176 -8.33 -2.56 -10.09
N ASN A 177 -7.54 -1.51 -10.35
CA ASN A 177 -6.21 -1.65 -10.93
C ASN A 177 -5.11 -1.59 -9.86
N SER A 178 -5.40 -2.01 -8.62
CA SER A 178 -4.38 -2.11 -7.59
C SER A 178 -3.39 -3.23 -7.93
N PRO A 179 -2.09 -2.95 -8.01
CA PRO A 179 -1.10 -4.01 -8.16
C PRO A 179 -0.92 -4.83 -6.88
N LEU A 180 -1.45 -4.37 -5.74
CA LEU A 180 -1.34 -5.08 -4.47
C LEU A 180 -2.02 -6.45 -4.55
N LEU A 181 -3.26 -6.50 -5.05
CA LEU A 181 -4.03 -7.74 -5.14
C LEU A 181 -3.32 -8.84 -5.97
N PRO A 182 -2.93 -8.62 -7.25
CA PRO A 182 -2.29 -9.67 -8.02
C PRO A 182 -0.93 -10.08 -7.44
N ILE A 183 -0.13 -9.15 -6.91
CA ILE A 183 1.16 -9.49 -6.29
C ILE A 183 0.95 -10.32 -5.01
N TRP A 184 -0.08 -9.99 -4.22
CA TRP A 184 -0.44 -10.74 -3.01
C TRP A 184 -0.89 -12.16 -3.35
N LEU A 185 -1.79 -12.32 -4.33
CA LEU A 185 -2.29 -13.63 -4.76
C LEU A 185 -1.19 -14.52 -5.34
N LEU A 186 -0.19 -13.94 -6.03
CA LEU A 186 0.98 -14.69 -6.49
C LEU A 186 1.85 -15.23 -5.34
N SER A 187 1.84 -14.55 -4.19
CA SER A 187 2.61 -14.95 -3.00
C SER A 187 1.83 -15.91 -2.09
N TYR A 188 0.51 -15.80 -2.06
CA TYR A 188 -0.38 -16.59 -1.21
C TYR A 188 -1.45 -17.32 -2.03
N PRO A 189 -1.08 -18.43 -2.69
CA PRO A 189 -2.02 -19.21 -3.48
C PRO A 189 -3.05 -19.97 -2.63
N SER A 190 -2.95 -19.93 -1.30
CA SER A 190 -3.97 -20.47 -0.39
C SER A 190 -5.22 -19.61 -0.26
N CYS A 191 -5.22 -18.40 -0.84
CA CYS A 191 -6.42 -17.61 -1.06
C CYS A 191 -7.28 -18.31 -2.14
N VAL A 192 -8.34 -19.01 -1.72
CA VAL A 192 -9.14 -19.87 -2.61
C VAL A 192 -10.23 -19.11 -3.35
N THR A 193 -10.77 -18.06 -2.75
CA THR A 193 -11.76 -17.15 -3.35
C THR A 193 -11.33 -15.71 -3.11
N VAL A 194 -11.76 -14.81 -3.99
CA VAL A 194 -11.46 -13.39 -3.90
C VAL A 194 -12.75 -12.59 -3.98
N THR A 195 -13.04 -11.85 -2.92
CA THR A 195 -14.10 -10.85 -2.90
C THR A 195 -13.46 -9.47 -3.01
N HIS A 196 -13.62 -8.80 -4.16
CA HIS A 196 -13.13 -7.45 -4.37
C HIS A 196 -14.24 -6.43 -4.11
N TYR A 197 -14.01 -5.53 -3.17
CA TYR A 197 -14.82 -4.34 -2.94
C TYR A 197 -14.10 -3.10 -3.50
N ASN A 198 -14.79 -2.33 -4.36
CA ASN A 198 -14.33 -1.06 -4.89
C ASN A 198 -14.92 0.11 -4.06
N PRO A 199 -14.11 0.83 -3.25
CA PRO A 199 -14.60 1.92 -2.41
C PRO A 199 -15.13 3.14 -3.15
N ILE A 200 -14.76 3.32 -4.43
CA ILE A 200 -15.20 4.47 -5.23
C ILE A 200 -16.56 4.21 -5.85
N GLU A 201 -16.73 3.03 -6.46
CA GLU A 201 -17.98 2.63 -7.10
C GLU A 201 -18.98 2.03 -6.11
N LYS A 202 -18.52 1.67 -4.91
CA LYS A 202 -19.30 1.04 -3.84
C LYS A 202 -19.91 -0.29 -4.30
N THR A 203 -19.16 -1.02 -5.11
CA THR A 203 -19.53 -2.30 -5.70
C THR A 203 -18.69 -3.42 -5.09
N ILE A 204 -19.27 -4.61 -5.01
CA ILE A 204 -18.58 -5.83 -4.59
C ILE A 204 -18.69 -6.87 -5.69
N GLN A 205 -17.60 -7.60 -5.93
CA GLN A 205 -17.51 -8.70 -6.87
C GLN A 205 -16.87 -9.89 -6.15
N HIS A 206 -17.41 -11.07 -6.37
CA HIS A 206 -16.90 -12.31 -5.79
C HIS A 206 -16.47 -13.23 -6.94
N GLU A 207 -15.23 -13.72 -6.87
CA GLU A 207 -14.56 -14.56 -7.87
C GLU A 207 -13.99 -15.83 -7.24
#